data_AF-A0A1A0KXA0-F1
#
_entry.id   AF-A0A1A0KXA0-F1
#
_cell.length_a   1.000
_cell.length_b   1.000
_cell.length_c   1.000
_cell.angle_alpha   90.00
_cell.angle_beta   90.00
_cell.angle_gamma   90.00
#
_symmetry.space_group_name_H-M   'P 1'
#
loop_
_entity.id
_entity.type
_entity.pdbx_description
1 polymer ?
#
loop_
_entity_poly.entity_id
_entity_poly.type
_entity_poly.pdbx_seq_one_letter_code
_entity_poly.pdbx_strand_id
1 'polypeptide(L)'
;MSIHSADQLLDDLADHRRLSGTELAELREATELTPEQIEAIRQGKPVDIPPNKYAYLREVMAGLDSKSPAEIDRIADYLDPGSRDSVKTALANGMQLMGNPLINDGRGNHGGMTELPAKVRESLQRNPVTFDIDNPAAGIYWRLNNYHDLVALTDLLGKGNADLRVNTDVDRGLLKQASELASATSNRQGLFLETDDETGHLVSDKDLNGTINSMIALTDADHPAITDFLTAQHMDCTVEPGGHFDAGSHFVDLVTHPFDPGQHAVEDMFNWIGPNAGTPGHEGDLAALAASGYAHRLAENATLLGLDTNGSGVGHPTLGSINPELTQSLTKNIIPYLGALNGVEGMGIHTFPGYGFGNITEMQGMIQALDSDPVSAAVINHAGAAWENYMTSMYAAHDGDPTFAAAAGRFHEMFHEADTAELQGLFNQQNWDRIQQYNLDSTEWDTAKTVLTTGLKFLPGPWGEVGSLAGSVIDVANPGTKLSALGIVNDPSTIPHDHVSDAIQEAVKGYDNDTQGLYYQRDLALGYASTHGGLEADPRWAPYLSRADPDDPSSPMVLDWGKIQSHKSDFNYVVDGLPISKESWNYAGDGYASGARPGANIDPHQLPAPGYDASRPPQ
;
A
#
# COMPACT_ATOMS: atom_id res chain seq x y z
N MET A 1 44.93 -11.79 -2.72
CA MET A 1 44.99 -12.44 -4.04
C MET A 1 45.36 -11.41 -5.09
N SER A 2 46.09 -11.78 -6.14
CA SER A 2 46.31 -10.92 -7.30
C SER A 2 45.16 -11.17 -8.26
N ILE A 3 44.27 -10.20 -8.43
CA ILE A 3 43.15 -10.26 -9.39
C ILE A 3 43.76 -10.33 -10.81
N HIS A 4 43.38 -11.31 -11.65
CA HIS A 4 43.69 -11.34 -13.08
C HIS A 4 42.91 -10.21 -13.79
N SER A 5 43.36 -9.77 -14.97
CA SER A 5 42.67 -8.67 -15.67
C SER A 5 41.28 -9.09 -16.12
N ALA A 6 40.27 -8.24 -15.91
CA ALA A 6 38.91 -8.49 -16.40
C ALA A 6 38.89 -8.63 -17.93
N ASP A 7 39.80 -7.95 -18.64
CA ASP A 7 40.10 -8.16 -20.06
C ASP A 7 40.24 -9.65 -20.44
N GLN A 8 40.94 -10.46 -19.63
CA GLN A 8 41.18 -11.86 -20.00
C GLN A 8 39.90 -12.70 -19.88
N LEU A 9 39.11 -12.48 -18.82
CA LEU A 9 37.80 -13.10 -18.65
C LEU A 9 36.88 -12.74 -19.83
N LEU A 10 36.83 -11.46 -20.21
CA LEU A 10 35.98 -10.95 -21.28
C LEU A 10 36.40 -11.50 -22.65
N ASP A 11 37.71 -11.55 -22.93
CA ASP A 11 38.25 -12.15 -24.14
C ASP A 11 37.92 -13.65 -24.22
N ASP A 12 38.04 -14.38 -23.11
CA ASP A 12 37.72 -15.81 -23.09
C ASP A 12 36.22 -16.08 -23.27
N LEU A 13 35.35 -15.24 -22.71
CA LEU A 13 33.91 -15.27 -22.95
C LEU A 13 33.59 -14.93 -24.41
N ALA A 14 34.21 -13.89 -24.98
CA ALA A 14 33.97 -13.45 -26.36
C ALA A 14 34.45 -14.48 -27.39
N ASP A 15 35.58 -15.14 -27.14
CA ASP A 15 36.19 -16.14 -28.03
C ASP A 15 35.61 -17.55 -27.83
N HIS A 16 34.58 -17.72 -26.98
CA HIS A 16 34.02 -19.01 -26.59
C HIS A 16 35.07 -20.00 -26.04
N ARG A 17 36.06 -19.50 -25.31
CA ARG A 17 37.12 -20.29 -24.66
C ARG A 17 36.65 -20.78 -23.29
N ARG A 18 37.26 -21.87 -22.81
CA ARG A 18 37.01 -22.37 -21.46
C ARG A 18 37.59 -21.39 -20.45
N LEU A 19 36.80 -21.03 -19.45
CA LEU A 19 37.28 -20.27 -18.31
C LEU A 19 38.13 -21.15 -17.40
N SER A 20 39.24 -20.61 -16.92
CA SER A 20 40.06 -21.22 -15.88
C SER A 20 39.32 -21.20 -14.53
N GLY A 21 39.70 -22.13 -13.65
CA GLY A 21 39.16 -22.14 -12.29
C GLY A 21 39.50 -20.88 -11.48
N THR A 22 40.57 -20.17 -11.85
CA THR A 22 40.96 -18.91 -11.24
C THR A 22 40.07 -17.77 -11.69
N GLU A 23 39.77 -17.65 -12.99
CA GLU A 23 38.86 -16.62 -13.52
C GLU A 23 37.46 -16.75 -12.91
N LEU A 24 36.94 -17.98 -12.80
CA LEU A 24 35.65 -18.24 -12.16
C LEU A 24 35.66 -17.88 -10.66
N ALA A 25 36.75 -18.19 -9.95
CA ALA A 25 36.86 -17.89 -8.52
C ALA A 25 36.95 -16.37 -8.28
N GLU A 26 37.71 -15.65 -9.10
CA GLU A 26 37.87 -14.20 -8.99
C GLU A 26 36.57 -13.46 -9.31
N LEU A 27 35.85 -13.88 -10.36
CA LEU A 27 34.54 -13.30 -10.70
C LEU A 27 33.52 -13.52 -9.56
N ARG A 28 33.52 -14.70 -8.93
CA ARG A 28 32.69 -14.97 -7.74
C ARG A 28 33.08 -14.11 -6.55
N GLU A 29 34.37 -14.10 -6.17
CA GLU A 29 34.85 -13.29 -5.04
C GLU A 29 34.58 -11.80 -5.24
N ALA A 30 34.69 -11.33 -6.49
CA ALA A 30 34.39 -9.96 -6.87
C ALA A 30 32.89 -9.61 -6.74
N THR A 31 31.98 -10.58 -6.67
CA THR A 31 30.53 -10.35 -6.70
C THR A 31 29.82 -10.75 -5.39
N GLU A 32 30.58 -10.92 -4.31
CA GLU A 32 30.06 -11.23 -2.97
C GLU A 32 30.16 -10.03 -2.02
N LEU A 33 29.24 -9.91 -1.07
CA LEU A 33 29.35 -9.02 0.08
C LEU A 33 29.33 -9.83 1.36
N THR A 34 29.91 -9.28 2.44
CA THR A 34 29.74 -9.89 3.76
C THR A 34 28.32 -9.66 4.28
N PRO A 35 27.81 -10.49 5.21
CA PRO A 35 26.51 -10.28 5.84
C PRO A 35 26.37 -8.90 6.50
N GLU A 36 27.44 -8.38 7.10
CA GLU A 36 27.45 -7.05 7.73
C GLU A 36 27.34 -5.92 6.70
N GLN A 37 27.91 -6.10 5.51
CA GLN A 37 27.77 -5.16 4.40
C GLN A 37 26.34 -5.17 3.85
N ILE A 38 25.75 -6.36 3.66
CA ILE A 38 24.35 -6.48 3.24
C ILE A 38 23.42 -5.80 4.25
N GLU A 39 23.62 -6.04 5.55
CA GLU A 39 22.83 -5.39 6.58
C GLU A 39 23.03 -3.87 6.61
N ALA A 40 24.25 -3.37 6.37
CA ALA A 40 24.48 -1.93 6.28
C ALA A 40 23.67 -1.30 5.14
N ILE A 41 23.63 -1.94 3.96
CA ILE A 41 22.86 -1.48 2.80
C ILE A 41 21.36 -1.53 3.10
N ARG A 42 20.87 -2.61 3.74
CA ARG A 42 19.48 -2.73 4.23
C ARG A 42 19.09 -1.61 5.20
N GLN A 43 20.06 -1.07 5.95
CA GLN A 43 19.84 0.07 6.84
C GLN A 43 20.06 1.43 6.15
N GLY A 44 20.12 1.46 4.82
CA GLY A 44 20.34 2.66 4.02
C GLY A 44 21.76 3.26 4.14
N LYS A 45 22.75 2.47 4.59
CA LYS A 45 24.12 2.95 4.83
C LYS A 45 25.06 2.58 3.68
N PRO A 46 25.96 3.50 3.28
CA PRO A 46 26.96 3.20 2.27
C PRO A 46 27.93 2.12 2.75
N VAL A 47 28.41 1.31 1.81
CA VAL A 47 29.40 0.25 2.02
C VAL A 47 30.58 0.44 1.09
N ASP A 48 31.77 0.42 1.69
CA ASP A 48 33.02 0.45 0.94
C ASP A 48 33.43 -0.97 0.57
N ILE A 49 33.69 -1.20 -0.73
CA ILE A 49 34.36 -2.40 -1.22
C ILE A 49 35.82 -2.08 -1.59
N PRO A 50 36.74 -3.06 -1.57
CA PRO A 50 38.13 -2.82 -1.95
C PRO A 50 38.25 -2.15 -3.34
N PRO A 51 39.10 -1.11 -3.52
CA PRO A 51 39.18 -0.37 -4.79
C PRO A 51 39.53 -1.23 -6.01
N ASN A 52 40.33 -2.29 -5.81
CA ASN A 52 40.69 -3.24 -6.86
C ASN A 52 39.50 -4.12 -7.27
N LYS A 53 38.63 -4.47 -6.31
CA LYS A 53 37.39 -5.21 -6.56
C LYS A 53 36.40 -4.34 -7.34
N TYR A 54 36.20 -3.09 -6.92
CA TYR A 54 35.37 -2.12 -7.63
C TYR A 54 35.86 -1.90 -9.07
N ALA A 55 37.16 -1.65 -9.25
CA ALA A 55 37.75 -1.44 -10.57
C ALA A 55 37.58 -2.66 -11.49
N TYR A 56 37.76 -3.87 -10.96
CA TYR A 56 37.54 -5.11 -11.70
C TYR A 56 36.09 -5.25 -12.16
N LEU A 57 35.11 -5.07 -11.27
CA LEU A 57 33.70 -5.14 -11.64
C LEU A 57 33.33 -4.09 -12.68
N ARG A 58 33.81 -2.85 -12.53
CA ARG A 58 33.57 -1.79 -13.52
C ARG A 58 34.15 -2.14 -14.89
N GLU A 59 35.34 -2.75 -14.95
CA GLU A 59 35.93 -3.22 -16.21
C GLU A 59 35.12 -4.36 -16.83
N VAL A 60 34.62 -5.30 -16.01
CA VAL A 60 33.67 -6.34 -16.48
C VAL A 60 32.41 -5.71 -17.06
N MET A 61 31.77 -4.76 -16.37
CA MET A 61 30.54 -4.09 -16.84
C MET A 61 30.78 -3.31 -18.15
N ALA A 62 31.88 -2.55 -18.22
CA ALA A 62 32.26 -1.82 -19.43
C ALA A 62 32.55 -2.75 -20.61
N GLY A 63 33.14 -3.92 -20.37
CA GLY A 63 33.34 -4.95 -21.38
C GLY A 63 32.03 -5.49 -21.99
N LEU A 64 30.91 -5.34 -21.27
CA LEU A 64 29.59 -5.75 -21.71
C LEU A 64 28.78 -4.61 -22.37
N ASP A 65 29.32 -3.39 -22.48
CA ASP A 65 28.58 -2.21 -22.99
C ASP A 65 27.95 -2.42 -24.37
N SER A 66 28.56 -3.24 -25.22
CA SER A 66 28.07 -3.53 -26.58
C SER A 66 27.02 -4.64 -26.66
N LYS A 67 26.76 -5.35 -25.56
CA LYS A 67 25.88 -6.53 -25.52
C LYS A 67 24.53 -6.18 -24.91
N SER A 68 23.47 -6.56 -25.59
CA SER A 68 22.10 -6.55 -25.06
C SER A 68 21.96 -7.49 -23.85
N PRO A 69 20.98 -7.26 -22.95
CA PRO A 69 20.67 -8.22 -21.89
C PRO A 69 20.53 -9.67 -22.37
N ALA A 70 19.89 -9.90 -23.51
CA ALA A 70 19.75 -11.26 -24.05
C ALA A 70 21.04 -11.87 -24.60
N GLU A 71 21.98 -11.05 -25.08
CA GLU A 71 23.33 -11.52 -25.40
C GLU A 71 24.15 -11.82 -24.14
N ILE A 72 23.97 -11.02 -23.08
CA ILE A 72 24.64 -11.25 -21.79
C ILE A 72 24.13 -12.53 -21.13
N ASP A 73 22.81 -12.78 -21.09
CA ASP A 73 22.29 -14.02 -20.51
C ASP A 73 22.85 -15.25 -21.23
N ARG A 74 23.05 -15.18 -22.55
CA ARG A 74 23.55 -16.31 -23.36
C ARG A 74 25.08 -16.40 -23.42
N ILE A 75 25.82 -15.44 -22.84
CA ILE A 75 27.28 -15.32 -23.03
C ILE A 75 28.05 -16.57 -22.58
N ALA A 76 27.51 -17.34 -21.65
CA ALA A 76 28.15 -18.51 -21.05
C ALA A 76 27.53 -19.85 -21.50
N ASP A 77 26.56 -19.86 -22.43
CA ASP A 77 25.78 -21.05 -22.76
C ASP A 77 26.61 -22.18 -23.42
N TYR A 78 27.77 -21.84 -23.96
CA TYR A 78 28.71 -22.81 -24.52
C TYR A 78 29.52 -23.56 -23.45
N LEU A 79 29.53 -23.08 -22.20
CA LEU A 79 30.23 -23.70 -21.07
C LEU A 79 29.47 -24.91 -20.54
N ASP A 80 30.16 -25.75 -19.77
CA ASP A 80 29.51 -26.81 -18.98
C ASP A 80 28.51 -26.21 -17.98
N PRO A 81 27.47 -26.95 -17.55
CA PRO A 81 26.40 -26.41 -16.72
C PRO A 81 26.89 -25.71 -15.44
N GLY A 82 27.88 -26.27 -14.74
CA GLY A 82 28.38 -25.68 -13.48
C GLY A 82 29.13 -24.36 -13.69
N SER A 83 29.96 -24.29 -14.72
CA SER A 83 30.66 -23.05 -15.09
C SER A 83 29.69 -22.01 -15.66
N ARG A 84 28.67 -22.43 -16.41
CA ARG A 84 27.63 -21.55 -16.95
C ARG A 84 26.83 -20.88 -15.83
N ASP A 85 26.30 -21.67 -14.91
CA ASP A 85 25.50 -21.17 -13.79
C ASP A 85 26.34 -20.21 -12.93
N SER A 86 27.61 -20.58 -12.70
CA SER A 86 28.57 -19.72 -12.02
C SER A 86 28.71 -18.33 -12.64
N VAL A 87 28.87 -18.27 -13.96
CA VAL A 87 29.07 -16.99 -14.67
C VAL A 87 27.77 -16.20 -14.64
N LYS A 88 26.62 -16.82 -14.94
CA LYS A 88 25.33 -16.12 -14.93
C LYS A 88 24.99 -15.55 -13.54
N THR A 89 25.18 -16.33 -12.48
CA THR A 89 25.00 -15.86 -11.09
C THR A 89 25.95 -14.71 -10.76
N ALA A 90 27.22 -14.80 -11.13
CA ALA A 90 28.17 -13.74 -10.82
C ALA A 90 27.91 -12.46 -11.63
N LEU A 91 27.52 -12.57 -12.90
CA LEU A 91 27.11 -11.40 -13.70
C LEU A 91 25.88 -10.73 -13.10
N ALA A 92 24.86 -11.51 -12.70
CA ALA A 92 23.68 -10.99 -12.02
C ALA A 92 24.04 -10.27 -10.71
N ASN A 93 24.87 -10.89 -9.86
CA ASN A 93 25.36 -10.29 -8.62
C ASN A 93 26.18 -9.01 -8.88
N GLY A 94 27.02 -9.03 -9.92
CA GLY A 94 27.82 -7.88 -10.32
C GLY A 94 26.95 -6.71 -10.77
N MET A 95 25.88 -6.96 -11.53
CA MET A 95 24.92 -5.93 -11.91
C MET A 95 24.19 -5.35 -10.68
N GLN A 96 23.76 -6.21 -9.75
CA GLN A 96 23.12 -5.73 -8.51
C GLN A 96 24.08 -4.91 -7.64
N LEU A 97 25.35 -5.32 -7.53
CA LEU A 97 26.38 -4.59 -6.79
C LEU A 97 26.75 -3.26 -7.43
N MET A 98 27.07 -3.27 -8.73
CA MET A 98 27.49 -2.06 -9.44
C MET A 98 26.32 -1.12 -9.68
N GLY A 99 25.09 -1.63 -9.79
CA GLY A 99 23.86 -0.85 -9.86
C GLY A 99 23.40 -0.28 -8.52
N ASN A 100 24.10 -0.54 -7.42
CA ASN A 100 23.71 -0.06 -6.10
C ASN A 100 24.43 1.26 -5.73
N PRO A 101 23.72 2.39 -5.58
CA PRO A 101 24.31 3.69 -5.25
C PRO A 101 24.97 3.75 -3.85
N LEU A 102 24.68 2.81 -2.95
CA LEU A 102 25.32 2.71 -1.64
C LEU A 102 26.67 2.00 -1.68
N ILE A 103 27.00 1.29 -2.77
CA ILE A 103 28.32 0.66 -2.95
C ILE A 103 29.32 1.72 -3.41
N ASN A 104 30.48 1.79 -2.76
CA ASN A 104 31.54 2.73 -3.14
C ASN A 104 32.94 2.13 -2.93
N ASP A 105 33.96 2.80 -3.45
CA ASP A 105 35.36 2.33 -3.37
C ASP A 105 36.21 3.05 -2.31
N GLY A 106 35.59 3.88 -1.45
CA GLY A 106 36.28 4.74 -0.49
C GLY A 106 37.14 5.85 -1.12
N ARG A 107 37.08 6.04 -2.45
CA ARG A 107 37.81 7.08 -3.21
C ARG A 107 36.87 8.03 -3.96
N GLY A 108 35.58 7.92 -3.71
CA GLY A 108 34.53 8.77 -4.29
C GLY A 108 33.86 8.19 -5.54
N ASN A 109 34.27 7.01 -6.01
CA ASN A 109 33.49 6.27 -7.01
C ASN A 109 32.36 5.52 -6.29
N HIS A 110 31.17 5.54 -6.87
CA HIS A 110 29.98 4.90 -6.32
C HIS A 110 29.24 4.16 -7.43
N GLY A 111 28.54 3.10 -7.05
CA GLY A 111 27.62 2.36 -7.91
C GLY A 111 26.41 3.20 -8.33
N GLY A 112 25.48 2.55 -9.00
CA GLY A 112 24.25 3.13 -9.54
C GLY A 112 24.07 2.81 -11.02
N MET A 113 22.97 3.30 -11.59
CA MET A 113 22.57 3.02 -12.98
C MET A 113 23.68 3.27 -14.01
N THR A 114 24.57 4.23 -13.77
CA THR A 114 25.66 4.58 -14.70
C THR A 114 26.77 3.54 -14.78
N GLU A 115 26.93 2.70 -13.77
CA GLU A 115 27.96 1.65 -13.72
C GLU A 115 27.47 0.32 -14.34
N LEU A 116 26.21 0.25 -14.76
CA LEU A 116 25.68 -0.88 -15.52
C LEU A 116 26.12 -0.84 -16.99
N PRO A 117 26.17 -2.00 -17.68
CA PRO A 117 26.44 -2.05 -19.11
C PRO A 117 25.47 -1.17 -19.90
N ALA A 118 25.96 -0.45 -20.90
CA ALA A 118 25.20 0.59 -21.60
C ALA A 118 23.82 0.12 -22.13
N LYS A 119 23.73 -1.10 -22.68
CA LYS A 119 22.47 -1.67 -23.19
C LYS A 119 21.53 -2.18 -22.10
N VAL A 120 22.06 -2.59 -20.95
CA VAL A 120 21.25 -2.89 -19.76
C VAL A 120 20.62 -1.61 -19.24
N ARG A 121 21.42 -0.54 -19.09
CA ARG A 121 20.92 0.79 -18.73
C ARG A 121 19.87 1.29 -19.73
N GLU A 122 20.12 1.19 -21.03
CA GLU A 122 19.14 1.57 -22.07
C GLU A 122 17.82 0.83 -21.89
N SER A 123 17.88 -0.48 -21.62
CA SER A 123 16.69 -1.32 -21.42
C SER A 123 15.90 -0.94 -20.16
N LEU A 124 16.59 -0.51 -19.10
CA LEU A 124 15.95 -0.08 -17.85
C LEU A 124 15.43 1.35 -17.89
N GLN A 125 15.93 2.19 -18.81
CA GLN A 125 15.57 3.62 -18.88
C GLN A 125 14.55 3.95 -19.96
N ARG A 126 14.66 3.34 -21.13
CA ARG A 126 13.83 3.65 -22.29
C ARG A 126 12.39 3.16 -22.08
N ASN A 127 11.41 3.88 -22.62
CA ASN A 127 10.02 3.43 -22.59
C ASN A 127 9.88 2.13 -23.41
N PRO A 128 9.44 1.01 -22.80
CA PRO A 128 9.32 -0.28 -23.45
C PRO A 128 8.14 -0.36 -24.40
N VAL A 129 7.18 0.55 -24.30
CA VAL A 129 5.91 0.49 -25.02
C VAL A 129 5.77 1.69 -25.96
N THR A 130 5.25 1.46 -27.16
CA THR A 130 4.84 2.54 -28.07
C THR A 130 3.54 2.19 -28.77
N PHE A 131 2.59 3.12 -28.73
CA PHE A 131 1.32 2.99 -29.42
C PHE A 131 1.49 3.29 -30.92
N ASP A 132 0.97 2.42 -31.79
CA ASP A 132 1.02 2.62 -33.24
C ASP A 132 -0.35 2.34 -33.90
N ILE A 133 -0.79 3.28 -34.75
CA ILE A 133 -2.07 3.23 -35.48
C ILE A 133 -1.85 3.21 -37.01
N ASP A 134 -0.60 3.21 -37.48
CA ASP A 134 -0.24 3.56 -38.85
C ASP A 134 -0.45 2.42 -39.87
N ASN A 135 -0.95 1.25 -39.43
CA ASN A 135 -1.30 0.15 -40.32
C ASN A 135 -2.83 -0.09 -40.43
N PRO A 136 -3.51 0.52 -41.42
CA PRO A 136 -4.95 0.34 -41.63
C PRO A 136 -5.39 -1.08 -42.00
N ALA A 137 -4.46 -2.03 -42.21
CA ALA A 137 -4.75 -3.44 -42.44
C ALA A 137 -4.56 -4.34 -41.20
N ALA A 138 -3.91 -3.85 -40.12
CA ALA A 138 -3.52 -4.67 -38.96
C ALA A 138 -4.30 -4.38 -37.65
N GLY A 139 -5.05 -3.28 -37.58
CA GLY A 139 -5.78 -2.89 -36.36
C GLY A 139 -4.91 -2.10 -35.36
N ILE A 140 -5.40 -1.96 -34.13
CA ILE A 140 -4.67 -1.30 -33.02
C ILE A 140 -3.59 -2.26 -32.50
N TYR A 141 -2.35 -1.82 -32.36
CA TYR A 141 -1.29 -2.62 -31.75
C TYR A 141 -0.32 -1.79 -30.91
N TRP A 142 0.27 -2.45 -29.93
CA TRP A 142 1.28 -1.92 -29.03
C TRP A 142 2.62 -2.54 -29.40
N ARG A 143 3.61 -1.69 -29.69
CA ARG A 143 4.98 -2.12 -29.93
C ARG A 143 5.70 -2.26 -28.60
N LEU A 144 6.29 -3.42 -28.37
CA LEU A 144 7.16 -3.68 -27.24
C LEU A 144 8.62 -3.61 -27.71
N ASN A 145 9.27 -2.47 -27.47
CA ASN A 145 10.52 -2.08 -28.14
C ASN A 145 11.76 -2.88 -27.70
N ASN A 146 11.74 -3.44 -26.48
CA ASN A 146 12.87 -4.12 -25.83
C ASN A 146 12.38 -5.28 -24.95
N TYR A 147 11.24 -5.89 -25.27
CA TYR A 147 10.59 -6.90 -24.43
C TYR A 147 11.46 -8.12 -24.16
N HIS A 148 12.03 -8.74 -25.20
CA HIS A 148 12.94 -9.88 -25.06
C HIS A 148 14.18 -9.55 -24.22
N ASP A 149 14.69 -8.33 -24.28
CA ASP A 149 15.80 -7.88 -23.44
C ASP A 149 15.38 -7.75 -21.97
N LEU A 150 14.17 -7.26 -21.68
CA LEU A 150 13.62 -7.21 -20.33
C LEU A 150 13.36 -8.61 -19.76
N VAL A 151 12.84 -9.54 -20.58
CA VAL A 151 12.68 -10.95 -20.21
C VAL A 151 14.04 -11.57 -19.85
N ALA A 152 15.03 -11.43 -20.74
CA ALA A 152 16.35 -11.99 -20.52
C ALA A 152 17.08 -11.36 -19.33
N LEU A 153 16.91 -10.05 -19.11
CA LEU A 153 17.46 -9.36 -17.95
C LEU A 153 16.84 -9.90 -16.65
N THR A 154 15.51 -10.04 -16.61
CA THR A 154 14.78 -10.59 -15.46
C THR A 154 15.24 -12.02 -15.15
N ASP A 155 15.34 -12.86 -16.18
CA ASP A 155 15.83 -14.23 -16.06
C ASP A 155 17.28 -14.32 -15.58
N LEU A 156 18.16 -13.43 -16.07
CA LEU A 156 19.55 -13.37 -15.64
C LEU A 156 19.65 -12.96 -14.17
N LEU A 157 19.02 -11.84 -13.80
CA LEU A 157 19.03 -11.32 -12.44
C LEU A 157 18.39 -12.31 -11.45
N GLY A 158 17.40 -13.09 -11.89
CA GLY A 158 16.80 -14.22 -11.17
C GLY A 158 17.80 -15.28 -10.70
N LYS A 159 18.93 -15.45 -11.42
CA LYS A 159 20.01 -16.40 -11.07
C LYS A 159 20.98 -15.86 -10.02
N GLY A 160 20.91 -14.57 -9.70
CA GLY A 160 21.72 -13.91 -8.69
C GLY A 160 21.30 -14.22 -7.25
N ASN A 161 22.10 -13.75 -6.30
CA ASN A 161 21.82 -13.79 -4.87
C ASN A 161 20.75 -12.74 -4.53
N ALA A 162 19.62 -13.19 -3.97
CA ALA A 162 18.53 -12.32 -3.55
C ALA A 162 18.95 -11.31 -2.47
N ASP A 163 19.93 -11.63 -1.61
CA ASP A 163 20.42 -10.71 -0.56
C ASP A 163 21.10 -9.45 -1.11
N LEU A 164 21.50 -9.44 -2.39
CA LEU A 164 22.10 -8.28 -3.05
C LEU A 164 21.07 -7.36 -3.71
N ARG A 165 19.80 -7.78 -3.79
CA ARG A 165 18.68 -7.02 -4.36
C ARG A 165 18.08 -6.11 -3.30
N VAL A 166 18.87 -5.12 -2.92
CA VAL A 166 18.49 -4.13 -1.91
C VAL A 166 19.10 -2.78 -2.22
N ASN A 167 18.26 -1.76 -2.27
CA ASN A 167 18.56 -0.38 -2.59
C ASN A 167 19.19 -0.19 -3.98
N THR A 168 18.85 -1.02 -4.98
CA THR A 168 19.53 -1.00 -6.28
C THR A 168 18.79 -0.17 -7.34
N ASP A 169 19.53 0.52 -8.20
CA ASP A 169 18.94 1.21 -9.35
C ASP A 169 18.45 0.23 -10.43
N VAL A 170 18.95 -1.02 -10.41
CA VAL A 170 18.45 -2.11 -11.26
C VAL A 170 16.99 -2.39 -10.90
N ASP A 171 16.71 -2.55 -9.60
CA ASP A 171 15.37 -2.89 -9.11
C ASP A 171 14.40 -1.71 -9.29
N ARG A 172 14.85 -0.46 -9.09
CA ARG A 172 14.08 0.75 -9.46
C ARG A 172 13.72 0.77 -10.96
N GLY A 173 14.69 0.44 -11.81
CA GLY A 173 14.49 0.33 -13.25
C GLY A 173 13.49 -0.76 -13.62
N LEU A 174 13.58 -1.94 -13.01
CA LEU A 174 12.65 -3.04 -13.25
C LEU A 174 11.22 -2.69 -12.82
N LEU A 175 11.04 -2.05 -11.66
CA LEU A 175 9.73 -1.57 -11.20
C LEU A 175 9.11 -0.58 -12.19
N LYS A 176 9.89 0.40 -12.67
CA LYS A 176 9.46 1.31 -13.74
C LYS A 176 9.03 0.54 -15.00
N GLN A 177 9.90 -0.33 -15.50
CA GLN A 177 9.66 -1.04 -16.77
C GLN A 177 8.44 -1.97 -16.68
N ALA A 178 8.23 -2.63 -15.54
CA ALA A 178 7.05 -3.46 -15.30
C ALA A 178 5.75 -2.63 -15.35
N SER A 179 5.78 -1.44 -14.76
CA SER A 179 4.66 -0.49 -14.81
C SER A 179 4.42 0.06 -16.22
N GLU A 180 5.47 0.45 -16.97
CA GLU A 180 5.30 0.91 -18.36
C GLU A 180 4.79 -0.22 -19.28
N LEU A 181 5.21 -1.47 -19.06
CA LEU A 181 4.63 -2.63 -19.76
C LEU A 181 3.15 -2.83 -19.42
N ALA A 182 2.78 -2.64 -18.15
CA ALA A 182 1.39 -2.72 -17.69
C ALA A 182 0.48 -1.69 -18.36
N SER A 183 1.01 -0.49 -18.67
CA SER A 183 0.30 0.57 -19.39
C SER A 183 -0.23 0.14 -20.77
N ALA A 184 0.41 -0.85 -21.40
CA ALA A 184 -0.01 -1.36 -22.71
C ALA A 184 -1.37 -2.09 -22.64
N THR A 185 -1.72 -2.66 -21.47
CA THR A 185 -2.92 -3.47 -21.30
C THR A 185 -4.07 -2.74 -20.59
N SER A 186 -3.76 -1.65 -19.87
CA SER A 186 -4.74 -0.88 -19.07
C SER A 186 -5.88 -0.30 -19.91
N ASN A 187 -5.69 -0.15 -21.24
CA ASN A 187 -6.70 0.32 -22.20
C ASN A 187 -7.35 -0.78 -23.08
N ARG A 188 -7.16 -2.07 -22.76
CA ARG A 188 -7.87 -3.28 -23.28
C ARG A 188 -8.19 -3.35 -24.78
N GLN A 189 -7.39 -2.73 -25.66
CA GLN A 189 -7.53 -2.90 -27.11
C GLN A 189 -6.16 -2.99 -27.78
N GLY A 190 -5.93 -4.08 -28.50
CA GLY A 190 -4.83 -4.23 -29.45
C GLY A 190 -4.06 -5.53 -29.32
N LEU A 191 -3.18 -5.79 -30.28
CA LEU A 191 -2.21 -6.87 -30.24
C LEU A 191 -0.86 -6.35 -29.72
N PHE A 192 -0.12 -7.19 -29.00
CA PHE A 192 1.25 -6.87 -28.57
C PHE A 192 2.24 -7.41 -29.60
N LEU A 193 3.04 -6.52 -30.16
CA LEU A 193 4.05 -6.84 -31.16
C LEU A 193 5.42 -6.48 -30.62
N GLU A 194 6.25 -7.48 -30.43
CA GLU A 194 7.68 -7.30 -30.23
C GLU A 194 8.33 -6.83 -31.54
N THR A 195 9.27 -5.89 -31.46
CA THR A 195 9.85 -5.23 -32.65
C THR A 195 11.35 -5.41 -32.81
N ASP A 196 11.94 -6.36 -32.10
CA ASP A 196 13.38 -6.64 -32.18
C ASP A 196 13.76 -7.48 -33.42
N ASP A 197 12.79 -8.03 -34.15
CA ASP A 197 12.98 -8.83 -35.36
C ASP A 197 12.22 -8.27 -36.60
N GLU A 198 12.76 -8.53 -37.81
CA GLU A 198 12.18 -8.08 -39.09
C GLU A 198 10.76 -8.65 -39.36
N THR A 199 10.26 -9.54 -38.51
CA THR A 199 8.96 -10.22 -38.66
C THR A 199 7.91 -9.88 -37.61
N GLY A 200 8.26 -9.21 -36.51
CA GLY A 200 7.34 -8.80 -35.46
C GLY A 200 6.65 -9.97 -34.77
N HIS A 201 7.21 -10.46 -33.67
CA HIS A 201 6.59 -11.54 -32.90
C HIS A 201 5.38 -11.06 -32.08
N LEU A 202 4.27 -11.79 -32.16
CA LEU A 202 3.11 -11.53 -31.31
C LEU A 202 3.40 -12.03 -29.89
N VAL A 203 3.28 -11.14 -28.92
CA VAL A 203 3.35 -11.47 -27.49
C VAL A 203 1.92 -11.71 -26.98
N SER A 204 1.70 -12.81 -26.28
CA SER A 204 0.38 -13.08 -25.69
C SER A 204 0.21 -12.32 -24.38
N ASP A 205 -1.04 -11.96 -24.03
CA ASP A 205 -1.37 -11.31 -22.75
C ASP A 205 -0.80 -12.11 -21.56
N LYS A 206 -0.87 -13.45 -21.64
CA LYS A 206 -0.32 -14.34 -20.62
C LYS A 206 1.20 -14.20 -20.46
N ASP A 207 1.93 -14.11 -21.57
CA ASP A 207 3.39 -13.98 -21.53
C ASP A 207 3.77 -12.59 -20.99
N LEU A 208 3.09 -11.54 -21.44
CA LEU A 208 3.27 -10.18 -20.95
C LEU A 208 2.98 -10.09 -19.44
N ASN A 209 1.85 -10.66 -18.99
CA ASN A 209 1.47 -10.75 -17.58
C ASN A 209 2.53 -11.52 -16.76
N GLY A 210 3.00 -12.66 -17.29
CA GLY A 210 4.05 -13.45 -16.67
C GLY A 210 5.35 -12.66 -16.49
N THR A 211 5.75 -11.90 -17.50
CA THR A 211 6.94 -11.05 -17.46
C THR A 211 6.80 -9.92 -16.45
N ILE A 212 5.70 -9.17 -16.47
CA ILE A 212 5.44 -8.09 -15.49
C ILE A 212 5.48 -8.66 -14.08
N ASN A 213 4.79 -9.77 -13.82
CA ASN A 213 4.78 -10.43 -12.51
C ASN A 213 6.19 -10.89 -12.09
N SER A 214 6.99 -11.47 -13.00
CA SER A 214 8.36 -11.90 -12.71
C SER A 214 9.29 -10.73 -12.40
N MET A 215 9.15 -9.60 -13.09
CA MET A 215 9.95 -8.40 -12.82
C MET A 215 9.69 -7.88 -11.41
N ILE A 216 8.42 -7.80 -10.99
CA ILE A 216 8.03 -7.28 -9.67
C ILE A 216 8.39 -8.26 -8.56
N ALA A 217 8.18 -9.57 -8.78
CA ALA A 217 8.57 -10.61 -7.83
C ALA A 217 10.09 -10.63 -7.58
N LEU A 218 10.89 -10.16 -8.55
CA LEU A 218 12.34 -10.06 -8.39
C LEU A 218 12.75 -8.93 -7.44
N THR A 219 11.98 -7.85 -7.44
CA THR A 219 12.23 -6.61 -6.68
C THR A 219 11.52 -6.58 -5.33
N ASP A 220 10.69 -7.58 -5.02
CA ASP A 220 9.84 -7.65 -3.81
C ASP A 220 10.61 -7.41 -2.49
N ALA A 221 11.84 -7.93 -2.40
CA ALA A 221 12.69 -7.76 -1.22
C ALA A 221 13.41 -6.39 -1.15
N ASP A 222 13.38 -5.59 -2.22
CA ASP A 222 13.99 -4.26 -2.27
C ASP A 222 12.99 -3.18 -1.84
N HIS A 223 12.64 -3.22 -0.56
CA HIS A 223 11.72 -2.24 0.04
C HIS A 223 12.16 -0.78 -0.18
N PRO A 224 13.46 -0.40 -0.14
CA PRO A 224 13.89 0.93 -0.57
C PRO A 224 13.49 1.28 -2.00
N ALA A 225 13.72 0.39 -2.98
CA ALA A 225 13.34 0.65 -4.37
C ALA A 225 11.82 0.74 -4.57
N ILE A 226 11.04 -0.10 -3.87
CA ILE A 226 9.57 -0.04 -3.86
C ILE A 226 9.11 1.30 -3.26
N THR A 227 9.70 1.72 -2.15
CA THR A 227 9.38 3.00 -1.50
C THR A 227 9.68 4.18 -2.42
N ASP A 228 10.82 4.16 -3.08
CA ASP A 228 11.23 5.15 -4.07
C ASP A 228 10.27 5.20 -5.27
N PHE A 229 9.83 4.04 -5.78
CA PHE A 229 8.82 3.95 -6.83
C PHE A 229 7.49 4.61 -6.41
N LEU A 230 6.99 4.33 -5.20
CA LEU A 230 5.70 4.87 -4.72
C LEU A 230 5.79 6.37 -4.40
N THR A 231 6.93 6.83 -3.91
CA THR A 231 7.16 8.22 -3.50
C THR A 231 7.75 9.11 -4.59
N ALA A 232 8.14 8.53 -5.74
CA ALA A 232 8.95 9.15 -6.80
C ALA A 232 10.36 9.60 -6.36
N GLN A 233 10.83 9.21 -5.17
CA GLN A 233 12.16 9.57 -4.69
C GLN A 233 13.23 8.72 -5.39
N HIS A 234 14.38 9.32 -5.71
CA HIS A 234 15.52 8.63 -6.36
C HIS A 234 15.21 7.92 -7.69
N MET A 235 14.04 8.15 -8.30
CA MET A 235 13.65 7.53 -9.56
C MET A 235 14.24 8.20 -10.81
N ASP A 236 14.92 9.35 -10.67
CA ASP A 236 15.58 10.04 -11.79
C ASP A 236 16.64 9.17 -12.49
N CYS A 237 17.20 8.16 -11.80
CA CYS A 237 18.13 7.21 -12.41
C CYS A 237 17.45 6.29 -13.45
N THR A 238 16.14 6.15 -13.40
CA THR A 238 15.35 5.22 -14.24
C THR A 238 14.86 5.86 -15.54
N VAL A 239 15.15 7.13 -15.79
CA VAL A 239 14.70 7.84 -17.00
C VAL A 239 15.88 8.29 -17.86
N GLU A 240 15.63 8.44 -19.15
CA GLU A 240 16.59 9.05 -20.06
C GLU A 240 16.84 10.52 -19.69
N PRO A 241 18.00 11.11 -20.07
CA PRO A 241 18.28 12.52 -19.81
C PRO A 241 17.16 13.46 -20.29
N GLY A 242 16.54 14.19 -19.35
CA GLY A 242 15.41 15.09 -19.61
C GLY A 242 14.02 14.45 -19.51
N GLY A 243 13.94 13.16 -19.24
CA GLY A 243 12.72 12.46 -18.85
C GLY A 243 12.31 12.77 -17.41
N HIS A 244 11.11 12.31 -17.03
CA HIS A 244 10.59 12.43 -15.68
C HIS A 244 9.81 11.16 -15.32
N PHE A 245 10.07 10.64 -14.12
CA PHE A 245 9.30 9.53 -13.57
C PHE A 245 7.99 10.07 -12.97
N ASP A 246 6.85 9.65 -13.54
CA ASP A 246 5.52 10.00 -13.05
C ASP A 246 4.97 8.87 -12.19
N ALA A 247 5.20 8.94 -10.88
CA ALA A 247 4.70 7.92 -9.95
C ALA A 247 3.17 7.76 -9.96
N GLY A 248 2.39 8.80 -10.32
CA GLY A 248 0.93 8.70 -10.41
C GLY A 248 0.51 7.78 -11.53
N SER A 249 0.98 8.06 -12.74
CA SER A 249 0.70 7.22 -13.92
C SER A 249 1.26 5.81 -13.74
N HIS A 250 2.51 5.68 -13.26
CA HIS A 250 3.12 4.36 -13.08
C HIS A 250 2.41 3.51 -12.02
N PHE A 251 1.98 4.12 -10.91
CA PHE A 251 1.17 3.43 -9.91
C PHE A 251 -0.15 2.95 -10.51
N VAL A 252 -0.90 3.84 -11.19
CA VAL A 252 -2.19 3.52 -11.80
C VAL A 252 -2.07 2.40 -12.82
N ASP A 253 -1.10 2.48 -13.73
CA ASP A 253 -0.87 1.47 -14.77
C ASP A 253 -0.67 0.08 -14.15
N LEU A 254 0.04 0.01 -13.02
CA LEU A 254 0.30 -1.25 -12.34
C LEU A 254 -0.93 -1.77 -11.58
N VAL A 255 -1.60 -0.94 -10.78
CA VAL A 255 -2.72 -1.39 -9.94
C VAL A 255 -4.00 -1.65 -10.74
N THR A 256 -4.10 -1.09 -11.95
CA THR A 256 -5.23 -1.33 -12.88
C THR A 256 -4.94 -2.38 -13.96
N HIS A 257 -3.75 -2.98 -13.92
CA HIS A 257 -3.37 -4.09 -14.81
C HIS A 257 -4.14 -5.36 -14.44
N PRO A 258 -4.79 -6.06 -15.40
CA PRO A 258 -5.55 -7.27 -15.13
C PRO A 258 -4.63 -8.51 -15.04
N PHE A 259 -4.08 -8.76 -13.85
CA PHE A 259 -3.26 -9.95 -13.59
C PHE A 259 -4.08 -11.25 -13.66
N ASP A 260 -3.45 -12.33 -14.09
CA ASP A 260 -4.08 -13.66 -14.08
C ASP A 260 -4.17 -14.20 -12.64
N PRO A 261 -5.17 -15.05 -12.32
CA PRO A 261 -5.24 -15.71 -11.01
C PRO A 261 -3.92 -16.41 -10.64
N GLY A 262 -3.39 -16.14 -9.45
CA GLY A 262 -2.11 -16.68 -8.98
C GLY A 262 -0.89 -15.79 -9.21
N GLN A 263 -1.05 -14.64 -9.90
CA GLN A 263 0.00 -13.63 -10.07
C GLN A 263 -0.10 -12.56 -8.99
N HIS A 264 0.54 -12.81 -7.85
CA HIS A 264 0.44 -11.96 -6.65
C HIS A 264 1.60 -10.96 -6.50
N ALA A 265 2.52 -10.83 -7.46
CA ALA A 265 3.72 -10.02 -7.26
C ALA A 265 3.43 -8.54 -6.92
N VAL A 266 2.38 -7.95 -7.53
CA VAL A 266 1.96 -6.59 -7.17
C VAL A 266 1.39 -6.51 -5.78
N GLU A 267 0.65 -7.54 -5.34
CA GLU A 267 0.15 -7.63 -3.97
C GLU A 267 1.30 -7.76 -2.96
N ASP A 268 2.27 -8.62 -3.26
CA ASP A 268 3.46 -8.88 -2.44
C ASP A 268 4.30 -7.61 -2.24
N MET A 269 4.42 -6.77 -3.28
CA MET A 269 5.08 -5.47 -3.24
C MET A 269 4.55 -4.55 -2.11
N PHE A 270 3.28 -4.72 -1.69
CA PHE A 270 2.69 -3.95 -0.59
C PHE A 270 2.61 -4.72 0.74
N ASN A 271 2.75 -6.05 0.72
CA ASN A 271 2.44 -6.93 1.86
C ASN A 271 3.37 -6.75 3.07
N TRP A 272 4.55 -6.15 2.90
CA TRP A 272 5.49 -5.85 3.98
C TRP A 272 5.14 -4.56 4.75
N ILE A 273 4.39 -3.64 4.12
CA ILE A 273 4.17 -2.28 4.63
C ILE A 273 3.37 -2.29 5.94
N GLY A 274 2.24 -3.00 5.98
CA GLY A 274 1.43 -3.14 7.20
C GLY A 274 2.21 -3.78 8.35
N PRO A 275 2.77 -5.00 8.16
CA PRO A 275 3.58 -5.68 9.17
C PRO A 275 4.72 -4.86 9.77
N ASN A 276 5.33 -3.96 8.98
CA ASN A 276 6.49 -3.19 9.40
C ASN A 276 6.16 -1.82 10.02
N ALA A 277 4.88 -1.47 10.19
CA ALA A 277 4.44 -0.23 10.83
C ALA A 277 5.10 0.02 12.21
N GLY A 278 5.18 -1.02 13.04
CA GLY A 278 5.80 -0.94 14.37
C GLY A 278 7.30 -1.26 14.41
N THR A 279 7.94 -1.53 13.27
CA THR A 279 9.35 -1.96 13.23
C THR A 279 10.27 -0.76 13.47
N PRO A 280 11.21 -0.83 14.43
CA PRO A 280 12.11 0.28 14.69
C PRO A 280 13.19 0.43 13.61
N GLY A 281 13.58 1.67 13.33
CA GLY A 281 14.69 1.99 12.42
C GLY A 281 14.27 2.04 10.96
N HIS A 282 15.24 1.86 10.06
CA HIS A 282 15.08 2.16 8.63
C HIS A 282 13.91 1.41 7.98
N GLU A 283 13.67 0.17 8.37
CA GLU A 283 12.60 -0.66 7.81
C GLU A 283 11.19 -0.10 8.11
N GLY A 284 10.93 0.35 9.34
CA GLY A 284 9.66 1.01 9.66
C GLY A 284 9.55 2.39 9.03
N ASP A 285 10.67 3.10 8.88
CA ASP A 285 10.72 4.39 8.18
C ASP A 285 10.33 4.23 6.70
N LEU A 286 10.85 3.20 6.03
CA LEU A 286 10.47 2.83 4.66
C LEU A 286 9.00 2.44 4.56
N ALA A 287 8.51 1.64 5.50
CA ALA A 287 7.10 1.22 5.52
C ALA A 287 6.16 2.43 5.63
N ALA A 288 6.52 3.41 6.48
CA ALA A 288 5.80 4.68 6.59
C ALA A 288 5.81 5.49 5.29
N LEU A 289 6.97 5.55 4.62
CA LEU A 289 7.14 6.28 3.35
C LEU A 289 6.33 5.64 2.25
N ALA A 290 6.40 4.32 2.13
CA ALA A 290 5.66 3.54 1.15
C ALA A 290 4.15 3.71 1.37
N ALA A 291 3.69 3.58 2.62
CA ALA A 291 2.29 3.82 3.02
C ALA A 291 1.79 5.20 2.60
N SER A 292 2.55 6.25 2.95
CA SER A 292 2.21 7.62 2.55
C SER A 292 2.23 7.79 1.04
N GLY A 293 3.23 7.24 0.35
CA GLY A 293 3.39 7.29 -1.10
C GLY A 293 2.15 6.75 -1.82
N TYR A 294 1.77 5.50 -1.57
CA TYR A 294 0.61 4.92 -2.26
C TYR A 294 -0.72 5.52 -1.79
N ALA A 295 -0.84 5.95 -0.52
CA ALA A 295 -2.04 6.64 -0.04
C ALA A 295 -2.30 7.93 -0.85
N HIS A 296 -1.26 8.72 -1.10
CA HIS A 296 -1.35 9.91 -1.96
C HIS A 296 -1.66 9.53 -3.41
N ARG A 297 -1.11 8.42 -3.95
CA ARG A 297 -1.46 7.97 -5.31
C ARG A 297 -2.92 7.54 -5.45
N LEU A 298 -3.46 6.86 -4.45
CA LEU A 298 -4.90 6.53 -4.39
C LEU A 298 -5.73 7.82 -4.36
N ALA A 299 -5.36 8.78 -3.51
CA ALA A 299 -6.03 10.07 -3.38
C ALA A 299 -6.03 10.88 -4.69
N GLU A 300 -4.87 11.03 -5.32
CA GLU A 300 -4.69 11.77 -6.57
C GLU A 300 -5.50 11.18 -7.73
N ASN A 301 -5.74 9.86 -7.71
CA ASN A 301 -6.39 9.11 -8.78
C ASN A 301 -7.78 8.56 -8.37
N ALA A 302 -8.37 9.10 -7.31
CA ALA A 302 -9.60 8.60 -6.70
C ALA A 302 -10.77 8.39 -7.68
N THR A 303 -10.95 9.31 -8.64
CA THR A 303 -12.02 9.19 -9.64
C THR A 303 -11.73 8.06 -10.64
N LEU A 304 -10.48 7.90 -11.07
CA LEU A 304 -10.12 6.83 -12.01
C LEU A 304 -10.19 5.45 -11.35
N LEU A 305 -9.75 5.35 -10.11
CA LEU A 305 -9.65 4.09 -9.38
C LEU A 305 -10.97 3.71 -8.69
N GLY A 306 -11.72 4.68 -8.20
CA GLY A 306 -12.93 4.49 -7.41
C GLY A 306 -14.24 4.47 -8.21
N LEU A 307 -14.25 5.08 -9.40
CA LEU A 307 -15.46 5.26 -10.19
C LEU A 307 -15.35 4.63 -11.58
N ASP A 308 -16.42 3.96 -11.99
CA ASP A 308 -16.57 3.46 -13.36
C ASP A 308 -16.82 4.65 -14.29
N THR A 309 -15.76 5.24 -14.84
CA THR A 309 -15.81 6.49 -15.63
C THR A 309 -16.37 6.25 -17.03
N ASN A 310 -17.62 5.83 -17.09
CA ASN A 310 -18.36 5.58 -18.32
C ASN A 310 -19.01 6.86 -18.86
N GLY A 311 -18.29 7.56 -19.74
CA GLY A 311 -18.91 8.37 -20.78
C GLY A 311 -19.08 7.55 -22.05
N SER A 312 -20.32 7.26 -22.49
CA SER A 312 -20.72 6.71 -23.81
C SER A 312 -19.77 5.76 -24.57
N GLY A 313 -19.01 4.90 -23.87
CA GLY A 313 -17.95 4.05 -24.41
C GLY A 313 -17.77 2.74 -23.62
N VAL A 314 -16.72 1.97 -23.92
CA VAL A 314 -16.35 0.77 -23.17
C VAL A 314 -15.71 1.23 -21.86
N GLY A 315 -16.38 1.03 -20.74
CA GLY A 315 -15.98 1.60 -19.44
C GLY A 315 -14.62 1.19 -18.94
N HIS A 316 -14.04 2.05 -18.09
CA HIS A 316 -12.89 1.72 -17.25
C HIS A 316 -13.41 1.07 -15.96
N PRO A 317 -13.18 -0.23 -15.72
CA PRO A 317 -13.54 -0.85 -14.46
C PRO A 317 -12.71 -0.21 -13.31
N THR A 318 -13.27 -0.16 -12.11
CA THR A 318 -12.57 0.36 -10.92
C THR A 318 -11.45 -0.58 -10.48
N LEU A 319 -10.56 -0.09 -9.62
CA LEU A 319 -9.49 -0.87 -9.00
C LEU A 319 -10.01 -2.18 -8.38
N GLY A 320 -11.00 -2.10 -7.47
CA GLY A 320 -11.58 -3.26 -6.82
C GLY A 320 -12.26 -4.26 -7.75
N SER A 321 -12.76 -3.80 -8.91
CA SER A 321 -13.35 -4.70 -9.91
C SER A 321 -12.32 -5.39 -10.81
N ILE A 322 -11.12 -4.82 -10.94
CA ILE A 322 -10.02 -5.43 -11.72
C ILE A 322 -9.22 -6.36 -10.80
N ASN A 323 -8.83 -5.86 -9.63
CA ASN A 323 -7.92 -6.52 -8.70
C ASN A 323 -8.48 -6.44 -7.25
N PRO A 324 -9.51 -7.24 -6.91
CA PRO A 324 -10.12 -7.22 -5.58
C PRO A 324 -9.12 -7.60 -4.47
N GLU A 325 -8.34 -8.67 -4.67
CA GLU A 325 -7.33 -9.13 -3.69
C GLU A 325 -6.25 -8.07 -3.42
N LEU A 326 -5.78 -7.38 -4.47
CA LEU A 326 -4.86 -6.26 -4.33
C LEU A 326 -5.49 -5.12 -3.52
N THR A 327 -6.75 -4.77 -3.80
CA THR A 327 -7.46 -3.68 -3.10
C THR A 327 -7.61 -4.00 -1.60
N GLN A 328 -7.88 -5.26 -1.27
CA GLN A 328 -7.95 -5.75 0.10
C GLN A 328 -6.59 -5.73 0.79
N SER A 329 -5.52 -6.08 0.06
CA SER A 329 -4.14 -5.98 0.56
C SER A 329 -3.73 -4.52 0.83
N LEU A 330 -3.98 -3.60 -0.10
CA LEU A 330 -3.74 -2.17 0.09
C LEU A 330 -4.49 -1.64 1.33
N THR A 331 -5.76 -2.03 1.48
CA THR A 331 -6.59 -1.66 2.62
C THR A 331 -6.02 -2.18 3.94
N LYS A 332 -5.69 -3.47 4.00
CA LYS A 332 -5.08 -4.10 5.18
C LYS A 332 -3.79 -3.40 5.59
N ASN A 333 -2.94 -3.07 4.62
CA ASN A 333 -1.62 -2.51 4.86
C ASN A 333 -1.66 -1.02 5.23
N ILE A 334 -2.72 -0.28 4.90
CA ILE A 334 -2.83 1.15 5.28
C ILE A 334 -3.41 1.38 6.67
N ILE A 335 -4.18 0.42 7.22
CA ILE A 335 -4.85 0.56 8.53
C ILE A 335 -3.94 1.08 9.65
N PRO A 336 -2.69 0.59 9.81
CA PRO A 336 -1.81 1.07 10.88
C PRO A 336 -1.43 2.55 10.75
N TYR A 337 -1.49 3.10 9.54
CA TYR A 337 -1.02 4.45 9.20
C TYR A 337 -2.13 5.50 9.19
N LEU A 338 -3.40 5.13 9.36
CA LEU A 338 -4.54 6.06 9.26
C LEU A 338 -4.43 7.23 10.26
N GLY A 339 -3.92 7.00 11.48
CA GLY A 339 -3.67 8.06 12.45
C GLY A 339 -2.64 9.10 11.98
N ALA A 340 -1.54 8.62 11.38
CA ALA A 340 -0.48 9.46 10.84
C ALA A 340 -0.94 10.21 9.58
N LEU A 341 -1.70 9.55 8.70
CA LEU A 341 -2.34 10.18 7.53
C LEU A 341 -3.32 11.28 7.93
N ASN A 342 -4.02 11.10 9.05
CA ASN A 342 -4.89 12.12 9.65
C ASN A 342 -4.11 13.22 10.42
N GLY A 343 -2.78 13.26 10.32
CA GLY A 343 -1.93 14.31 10.86
C GLY A 343 -1.73 14.26 12.38
N VAL A 344 -1.90 13.09 13.01
CA VAL A 344 -1.62 12.93 14.44
C VAL A 344 -0.19 12.44 14.64
N GLU A 345 0.64 13.28 15.26
CA GLU A 345 2.03 12.93 15.53
C GLU A 345 2.17 11.91 16.68
N GLY A 346 3.17 11.02 16.60
CA GLY A 346 3.56 10.11 17.67
C GLY A 346 2.65 8.90 17.89
N MET A 347 1.57 8.76 17.12
CA MET A 347 0.62 7.66 17.28
C MET A 347 0.73 6.68 16.12
N GLY A 348 1.38 5.55 16.36
CA GLY A 348 1.27 4.37 15.50
C GLY A 348 2.48 4.02 14.66
N ILE A 349 3.32 4.96 14.23
CA ILE A 349 4.54 4.70 13.45
C ILE A 349 5.54 5.85 13.70
N HIS A 350 6.85 5.59 13.61
CA HIS A 350 7.90 6.61 13.68
C HIS A 350 7.56 7.84 12.82
N THR A 351 7.32 8.98 13.45
CA THR A 351 6.95 10.21 12.77
C THR A 351 8.16 10.92 12.18
N PHE A 352 8.24 10.94 10.86
CA PHE A 352 8.91 12.02 10.17
C PHE A 352 7.90 13.15 9.87
N PRO A 353 8.33 14.42 9.87
CA PRO A 353 7.47 15.52 9.48
C PRO A 353 7.07 15.40 8.00
N GLY A 354 5.78 15.62 7.69
CA GLY A 354 5.27 15.77 6.30
C GLY A 354 4.51 14.59 5.68
N TYR A 355 4.05 13.62 6.48
CA TYR A 355 3.42 12.38 5.98
C TYR A 355 1.89 12.38 5.98
N GLY A 356 1.29 13.25 6.79
CA GLY A 356 -0.16 13.40 6.80
C GLY A 356 -0.67 14.01 5.50
N PHE A 357 -1.90 13.71 5.15
CA PHE A 357 -2.59 14.44 4.11
C PHE A 357 -2.63 15.93 4.46
N GLY A 358 -2.40 16.78 3.46
CA GLY A 358 -2.49 18.23 3.60
C GLY A 358 -3.92 18.70 3.80
N ASN A 359 -4.91 17.90 3.38
CA ASN A 359 -6.32 18.20 3.56
C ASN A 359 -7.21 16.95 3.57
N ILE A 360 -8.47 17.14 3.97
CA ILE A 360 -9.49 16.09 4.10
C ILE A 360 -9.84 15.41 2.76
N THR A 361 -9.81 16.16 1.66
CA THR A 361 -10.18 15.63 0.33
C THR A 361 -9.20 14.57 -0.17
N GLU A 362 -7.95 14.61 0.25
CA GLU A 362 -6.97 13.57 -0.10
C GLU A 362 -7.30 12.24 0.59
N MET A 363 -7.61 12.26 1.89
CA MET A 363 -8.07 11.06 2.60
C MET A 363 -9.37 10.50 2.00
N GLN A 364 -10.32 11.38 1.69
CA GLN A 364 -11.56 10.98 1.01
C GLN A 364 -11.28 10.31 -0.33
N GLY A 365 -10.36 10.86 -1.13
CA GLY A 365 -9.98 10.28 -2.40
C GLY A 365 -9.33 8.89 -2.24
N MET A 366 -8.48 8.71 -1.23
CA MET A 366 -7.90 7.41 -0.90
C MET A 366 -8.99 6.40 -0.53
N ILE A 367 -9.90 6.77 0.38
CA ILE A 367 -11.01 5.92 0.82
C ILE A 367 -11.88 5.55 -0.37
N GLN A 368 -12.27 6.52 -1.21
CA GLN A 368 -13.05 6.28 -2.43
C GLN A 368 -12.40 5.27 -3.39
N ALA A 369 -11.07 5.28 -3.53
CA ALA A 369 -10.37 4.30 -4.36
C ALA A 369 -10.43 2.88 -3.76
N LEU A 370 -10.28 2.76 -2.44
CA LEU A 370 -10.34 1.49 -1.71
C LEU A 370 -11.77 0.93 -1.63
N ASP A 371 -12.78 1.80 -1.49
CA ASP A 371 -14.18 1.41 -1.40
C ASP A 371 -14.70 0.74 -2.67
N SER A 372 -13.95 0.89 -3.78
CA SER A 372 -14.27 0.25 -5.05
C SER A 372 -14.27 -1.30 -5.01
N ASP A 373 -13.73 -1.90 -3.94
CA ASP A 373 -13.94 -3.29 -3.54
C ASP A 373 -14.83 -3.34 -2.27
N PRO A 374 -15.95 -4.08 -2.26
CA PRO A 374 -16.88 -4.11 -1.12
C PRO A 374 -16.28 -4.63 0.20
N VAL A 375 -15.32 -5.56 0.14
CA VAL A 375 -14.65 -6.09 1.33
C VAL A 375 -13.73 -5.02 1.90
N SER A 376 -12.93 -4.38 1.05
CA SER A 376 -12.11 -3.21 1.41
C SER A 376 -12.94 -2.08 2.00
N ALA A 377 -14.08 -1.73 1.38
CA ALA A 377 -14.98 -0.69 1.85
C ALA A 377 -15.46 -0.94 3.28
N ALA A 378 -15.89 -2.18 3.58
CA ALA A 378 -16.28 -2.56 4.92
C ALA A 378 -15.11 -2.46 5.90
N VAL A 379 -13.93 -2.97 5.52
CA VAL A 379 -12.74 -2.99 6.37
C VAL A 379 -12.26 -1.58 6.70
N ILE A 380 -12.13 -0.70 5.69
CA ILE A 380 -11.58 0.64 5.88
C ILE A 380 -12.51 1.51 6.72
N ASN A 381 -13.83 1.41 6.51
CA ASN A 381 -14.83 2.12 7.32
C ASN A 381 -14.78 1.72 8.79
N HIS A 382 -14.73 0.41 9.08
CA HIS A 382 -14.61 -0.07 10.46
C HIS A 382 -13.26 0.30 11.10
N ALA A 383 -12.17 0.28 10.31
CA ALA A 383 -10.88 0.77 10.79
C ALA A 383 -10.92 2.28 11.08
N GLY A 384 -11.60 3.07 10.25
CA GLY A 384 -11.83 4.51 10.48
C GLY A 384 -12.56 4.78 11.79
N ALA A 385 -13.66 4.08 12.04
CA ALA A 385 -14.41 4.18 13.29
C ALA A 385 -13.56 3.76 14.51
N ALA A 386 -12.76 2.70 14.37
CA ALA A 386 -11.81 2.28 15.40
C ALA A 386 -10.82 3.39 15.77
N TRP A 387 -10.27 4.06 14.76
CA TRP A 387 -9.36 5.18 14.94
C TRP A 387 -10.06 6.41 15.53
N GLU A 388 -11.31 6.72 15.16
CA GLU A 388 -12.10 7.80 15.79
C GLU A 388 -12.32 7.53 17.30
N ASN A 389 -12.77 6.32 17.64
CA ASN A 389 -12.99 5.87 19.01
C ASN A 389 -11.71 5.89 19.84
N TYR A 390 -10.58 5.52 19.22
CA TYR A 390 -9.27 5.65 19.84
C TYR A 390 -8.89 7.11 20.11
N MET A 391 -9.05 8.01 19.14
CA MET A 391 -8.74 9.43 19.31
C MET A 391 -9.62 10.05 20.41
N THR A 392 -10.88 9.63 20.52
CA THR A 392 -11.77 9.99 21.62
C THR A 392 -11.26 9.50 22.97
N SER A 393 -10.77 8.27 23.04
CA SER A 393 -10.12 7.72 24.24
C SER A 393 -8.85 8.51 24.61
N MET A 394 -8.02 8.85 23.62
CA MET A 394 -6.78 9.60 23.85
C MET A 394 -7.03 11.03 24.33
N TYR A 395 -8.05 11.71 23.79
CA TYR A 395 -8.51 12.99 24.34
C TYR A 395 -8.78 12.89 25.84
N ALA A 396 -9.52 11.85 26.26
CA ALA A 396 -9.85 11.66 27.66
C ALA A 396 -8.65 11.25 28.53
N ALA A 397 -7.75 10.43 28.00
CA ALA A 397 -6.53 10.00 28.68
C ALA A 397 -5.54 11.17 28.90
N HIS A 398 -5.53 12.14 27.98
CA HIS A 398 -4.64 13.31 27.98
C HIS A 398 -5.32 14.58 28.49
N ASP A 399 -6.17 14.47 29.51
CA ASP A 399 -6.81 15.59 30.20
C ASP A 399 -7.57 16.58 29.29
N GLY A 400 -8.07 16.08 28.16
CA GLY A 400 -8.82 16.87 27.19
C GLY A 400 -7.96 17.61 26.16
N ASP A 401 -6.81 17.07 25.74
CA ASP A 401 -5.99 17.66 24.68
C ASP A 401 -6.78 17.79 23.36
N PRO A 402 -7.03 19.03 22.86
CA PRO A 402 -7.87 19.27 21.69
C PRO A 402 -7.30 18.71 20.38
N THR A 403 -6.01 18.33 20.33
CA THR A 403 -5.42 17.72 19.13
C THR A 403 -6.07 16.37 18.80
N PHE A 404 -6.37 15.56 19.81
CA PHE A 404 -7.07 14.28 19.65
C PHE A 404 -8.56 14.48 19.32
N ALA A 405 -9.18 15.54 19.86
CA ALA A 405 -10.55 15.93 19.51
C ALA A 405 -10.68 16.32 18.04
N ALA A 406 -9.77 17.15 17.57
CA ALA A 406 -9.70 17.55 16.17
C ALA A 406 -9.41 16.35 15.26
N ALA A 407 -8.59 15.39 15.69
CA ALA A 407 -8.31 14.17 14.94
C ALA A 407 -9.54 13.25 14.83
N ALA A 408 -10.27 13.03 15.93
CA ALA A 408 -11.53 12.29 15.93
C ALA A 408 -12.55 12.93 14.98
N GLY A 409 -12.75 14.25 15.08
CA GLY A 409 -13.66 14.98 14.18
C GLY A 409 -13.25 14.94 12.71
N ARG A 410 -11.94 14.89 12.40
CA ARG A 410 -11.46 14.69 11.03
C ARG A 410 -11.79 13.31 10.50
N PHE A 411 -11.59 12.26 11.29
CA PHE A 411 -11.99 10.90 10.89
C PHE A 411 -13.49 10.84 10.58
N HIS A 412 -14.30 11.41 11.47
CA HIS A 412 -15.74 11.46 11.31
C HIS A 412 -16.17 12.08 9.97
N GLU A 413 -15.70 13.31 9.69
CA GLU A 413 -16.03 14.03 8.45
C GLU A 413 -15.48 13.31 7.20
N MET A 414 -14.25 12.79 7.26
CA MET A 414 -13.60 12.13 6.11
C MET A 414 -14.37 10.88 5.65
N PHE A 415 -14.74 9.99 6.58
CA PHE A 415 -15.42 8.75 6.27
C PHE A 415 -16.89 8.98 5.89
N HIS A 416 -17.58 9.90 6.59
CA HIS A 416 -18.95 10.28 6.25
C HIS A 416 -19.07 10.86 4.82
N GLU A 417 -18.16 11.74 4.44
CA GLU A 417 -18.15 12.35 3.11
C GLU A 417 -17.69 11.36 2.02
N ALA A 418 -16.74 10.45 2.30
CA ALA A 418 -16.28 9.45 1.35
C ALA A 418 -17.40 8.46 0.97
N ASP A 419 -18.12 7.90 1.95
CA ASP A 419 -19.29 7.04 1.74
C ASP A 419 -20.36 7.76 0.90
N THR A 420 -20.60 9.04 1.18
CA THR A 420 -21.55 9.86 0.42
C THR A 420 -21.10 10.07 -1.02
N ALA A 421 -19.82 10.34 -1.26
CA ALA A 421 -19.25 10.57 -2.57
C ALA A 421 -19.27 9.32 -3.45
N GLU A 422 -18.94 8.15 -2.89
CA GLU A 422 -18.97 6.86 -3.60
C GLU A 422 -20.39 6.54 -4.08
N LEU A 423 -21.36 6.56 -3.17
CA LEU A 423 -22.76 6.25 -3.49
C LEU A 423 -23.36 7.24 -4.50
N GLN A 424 -23.02 8.54 -4.38
CA GLN A 424 -23.41 9.55 -5.35
C GLN A 424 -22.75 9.31 -6.72
N GLY A 425 -21.50 8.83 -6.75
CA GLY A 425 -20.78 8.46 -7.97
C GLY A 425 -21.42 7.28 -8.70
N LEU A 426 -21.70 6.19 -7.98
CA LEU A 426 -22.40 5.01 -8.51
C LEU A 426 -23.80 5.37 -9.03
N PHE A 427 -24.52 6.23 -8.30
CA PHE A 427 -25.82 6.74 -8.73
C PHE A 427 -25.74 7.54 -10.04
N ASN A 428 -24.81 8.48 -10.13
CA ASN A 428 -24.63 9.35 -11.30
C ASN A 428 -24.29 8.54 -12.57
N GLN A 429 -23.72 7.34 -12.41
CA GLN A 429 -23.35 6.46 -13.52
C GLN A 429 -24.48 5.55 -14.03
N GLN A 430 -25.65 5.55 -13.35
CA GLN A 430 -26.79 4.68 -13.69
C GLN A 430 -26.42 3.18 -13.79
N ASN A 431 -25.33 2.75 -13.15
CA ASN A 431 -24.77 1.41 -13.25
C ASN A 431 -25.39 0.48 -12.18
N TRP A 432 -26.69 0.24 -12.30
CA TRP A 432 -27.50 -0.45 -11.30
C TRP A 432 -27.12 -1.92 -11.09
N ASP A 433 -26.63 -2.59 -12.13
CA ASP A 433 -26.13 -3.98 -12.05
C ASP A 433 -24.90 -4.04 -11.14
N ARG A 434 -24.03 -3.04 -11.22
CA ARG A 434 -22.85 -2.91 -10.36
C ARG A 434 -23.23 -2.62 -8.90
N ILE A 435 -24.24 -1.80 -8.65
CA ILE A 435 -24.78 -1.57 -7.30
C ILE A 435 -25.34 -2.88 -6.71
N GLN A 436 -26.04 -3.70 -7.51
CA GLN A 436 -26.52 -5.01 -7.04
C GLN A 436 -25.37 -5.97 -6.74
N GLN A 437 -24.38 -6.05 -7.64
CA GLN A 437 -23.21 -6.91 -7.48
C GLN A 437 -22.39 -6.51 -6.24
N TYR A 438 -22.12 -5.21 -6.08
CA TYR A 438 -21.48 -4.63 -4.90
C TYR A 438 -22.20 -5.03 -3.60
N ASN A 439 -23.54 -4.99 -3.59
CA ASN A 439 -24.33 -5.40 -2.43
C ASN A 439 -24.30 -6.91 -2.17
N LEU A 440 -24.29 -7.74 -3.21
CA LEU A 440 -24.15 -9.19 -3.06
C LEU A 440 -22.76 -9.55 -2.52
N ASP A 441 -21.72 -8.90 -3.02
CA ASP A 441 -20.32 -9.14 -2.64
C ASP A 441 -20.01 -8.58 -1.24
N SER A 442 -20.75 -7.55 -0.79
CA SER A 442 -20.69 -7.05 0.60
C SER A 442 -21.17 -8.05 1.67
N THR A 443 -21.70 -9.21 1.27
CA THR A 443 -22.11 -10.29 2.20
C THR A 443 -20.95 -11.14 2.72
N GLU A 444 -19.73 -10.94 2.20
CA GLU A 444 -18.50 -11.65 2.59
C GLU A 444 -17.89 -11.17 3.93
N TRP A 445 -18.72 -11.10 4.97
CA TRP A 445 -18.32 -10.61 6.30
C TRP A 445 -17.14 -11.37 6.92
N ASP A 446 -17.06 -12.68 6.70
CA ASP A 446 -15.98 -13.51 7.25
C ASP A 446 -14.62 -13.14 6.63
N THR A 447 -14.61 -12.77 5.34
CA THR A 447 -13.43 -12.23 4.65
C THR A 447 -13.06 -10.86 5.23
N ALA A 448 -14.02 -9.94 5.33
CA ALA A 448 -13.79 -8.60 5.90
C ALA A 448 -13.24 -8.65 7.33
N LYS A 449 -13.82 -9.51 8.20
CA LYS A 449 -13.31 -9.76 9.55
C LYS A 449 -11.87 -10.24 9.56
N THR A 450 -11.52 -11.15 8.67
CA THR A 450 -10.16 -11.70 8.58
C THR A 450 -9.16 -10.62 8.18
N VAL A 451 -9.50 -9.81 7.18
CA VAL A 451 -8.67 -8.69 6.71
C VAL A 451 -8.50 -7.65 7.82
N LEU A 452 -9.60 -7.19 8.42
CA LEU A 452 -9.62 -6.21 9.52
C LEU A 452 -8.83 -6.68 10.73
N THR A 453 -9.10 -7.90 11.20
CA THR A 453 -8.38 -8.51 12.34
C THR A 453 -6.89 -8.62 12.04
N THR A 454 -6.50 -8.85 10.79
CA THR A 454 -5.10 -8.91 10.41
C THR A 454 -4.45 -7.52 10.37
N GLY A 455 -5.11 -6.51 9.80
CA GLY A 455 -4.59 -5.14 9.78
C GLY A 455 -4.40 -4.56 11.17
N LEU A 456 -5.35 -4.78 12.08
CA LEU A 456 -5.28 -4.29 13.47
C LEU A 456 -4.17 -4.94 14.30
N LYS A 457 -3.69 -6.14 13.94
CA LYS A 457 -2.56 -6.80 14.64
C LYS A 457 -1.26 -5.99 14.54
N PHE A 458 -1.15 -5.05 13.60
CA PHE A 458 0.09 -4.33 13.32
C PHE A 458 0.19 -2.96 14.03
N LEU A 459 -0.80 -2.60 14.85
CA LEU A 459 -0.74 -1.39 15.68
C LEU A 459 0.27 -1.57 16.83
N PRO A 460 1.22 -0.63 17.09
CA PRO A 460 2.19 -0.73 18.20
C PRO A 460 1.52 -0.59 19.59
N GLY A 461 2.18 -0.92 20.72
CA GLY A 461 1.60 -0.78 22.09
C GLY A 461 1.26 0.69 22.49
N PRO A 462 0.37 1.00 23.48
CA PRO A 462 -0.42 0.16 24.42
C PRO A 462 -1.68 -0.51 23.80
N TRP A 463 -1.77 -0.50 22.47
CA TRP A 463 -2.89 -1.04 21.68
C TRP A 463 -3.03 -2.58 21.74
N GLY A 464 -1.97 -3.29 22.12
CA GLY A 464 -1.99 -4.74 22.39
C GLY A 464 -2.11 -5.14 23.88
N GLU A 465 -1.92 -4.21 24.82
CA GLU A 465 -2.02 -4.46 26.27
C GLU A 465 -3.36 -3.97 26.85
N VAL A 466 -3.97 -2.94 26.25
CA VAL A 466 -5.32 -2.50 26.59
C VAL A 466 -6.29 -3.16 25.60
N GLY A 467 -6.93 -4.25 26.04
CA GLY A 467 -7.91 -5.02 25.26
C GLY A 467 -9.19 -4.26 24.85
N SER A 468 -9.17 -2.94 24.70
CA SER A 468 -10.36 -2.13 24.40
C SER A 468 -10.64 -1.95 22.91
N LEU A 469 -9.64 -2.01 22.02
CA LEU A 469 -9.88 -1.84 20.57
C LEU A 469 -10.17 -3.15 19.85
N ALA A 470 -9.38 -4.21 20.10
CA ALA A 470 -9.60 -5.50 19.44
C ALA A 470 -11.03 -6.06 19.67
N GLY A 471 -11.57 -5.90 20.88
CA GLY A 471 -12.97 -6.25 21.20
C GLY A 471 -14.01 -5.14 20.94
N SER A 472 -13.63 -4.03 20.32
CA SER A 472 -14.59 -3.01 19.85
C SER A 472 -14.77 -3.02 18.34
N VAL A 473 -13.76 -3.52 17.60
CA VAL A 473 -13.71 -3.48 16.13
C VAL A 473 -14.14 -4.80 15.49
N ILE A 474 -13.92 -5.94 16.17
CA ILE A 474 -14.33 -7.27 15.66
C ILE A 474 -15.86 -7.44 15.69
N ASP A 475 -16.55 -6.58 16.46
CA ASP A 475 -17.92 -6.82 16.88
C ASP A 475 -18.93 -5.78 16.42
N VAL A 476 -18.47 -4.97 15.48
CA VAL A 476 -19.31 -4.17 14.64
C VAL A 476 -20.23 -5.08 13.80
N ALA A 477 -21.48 -4.66 13.62
CA ALA A 477 -22.60 -5.50 13.26
C ALA A 477 -22.47 -6.32 11.96
N ASN A 478 -23.10 -7.49 11.98
CA ASN A 478 -23.36 -8.37 10.83
C ASN A 478 -24.02 -7.61 9.65
N PRO A 479 -23.55 -7.74 8.39
CA PRO A 479 -24.02 -7.00 7.20
C PRO A 479 -25.49 -7.17 6.81
N GLY A 480 -26.26 -7.99 7.53
CA GLY A 480 -27.71 -8.15 7.33
C GLY A 480 -28.54 -6.84 7.42
N THR A 481 -27.98 -5.77 8.00
CA THR A 481 -28.58 -4.43 8.03
C THR A 481 -28.53 -3.70 6.68
N LYS A 482 -27.42 -3.78 5.91
CA LYS A 482 -27.33 -3.15 4.57
C LYS A 482 -28.39 -3.72 3.61
N LEU A 483 -28.58 -5.04 3.59
CA LEU A 483 -29.53 -5.70 2.67
C LEU A 483 -31.02 -5.48 2.99
N SER A 484 -31.38 -5.36 4.27
CA SER A 484 -32.78 -5.16 4.68
C SER A 484 -33.23 -3.70 4.58
N ALA A 485 -32.29 -2.76 4.71
CA ALA A 485 -32.54 -1.33 4.58
C ALA A 485 -32.58 -0.83 3.13
N LEU A 486 -31.83 -1.47 2.21
CA LEU A 486 -31.83 -1.08 0.79
C LEU A 486 -33.12 -1.43 0.04
N GLY A 487 -34.00 -2.28 0.60
CA GLY A 487 -35.29 -2.57 0.00
C GLY A 487 -35.23 -3.11 -1.44
N ILE A 488 -34.08 -3.63 -1.89
CA ILE A 488 -33.90 -4.14 -3.27
C ILE A 488 -34.54 -5.54 -3.35
N VAL A 489 -35.87 -5.54 -3.42
CA VAL A 489 -36.66 -6.68 -3.83
C VAL A 489 -37.03 -6.46 -5.30
N ASN A 490 -36.21 -7.00 -6.20
CA ASN A 490 -36.51 -7.33 -7.60
C ASN A 490 -37.23 -6.27 -8.47
N ASP A 491 -36.44 -5.58 -9.32
CA ASP A 491 -36.75 -4.88 -10.60
C ASP A 491 -36.25 -3.41 -10.63
N PRO A 492 -35.09 -3.13 -11.27
CA PRO A 492 -34.45 -1.82 -11.30
C PRO A 492 -35.19 -0.74 -12.12
N SER A 493 -36.24 -1.10 -12.86
CA SER A 493 -37.05 -0.11 -13.60
C SER A 493 -38.05 0.67 -12.74
N THR A 494 -38.13 0.35 -11.44
CA THR A 494 -39.18 0.85 -10.55
C THR A 494 -38.68 1.65 -9.34
N ILE A 495 -37.37 1.90 -9.21
CA ILE A 495 -36.77 2.52 -8.00
C ILE A 495 -36.91 4.06 -8.07
N PRO A 496 -37.71 4.70 -7.18
CA PRO A 496 -37.80 6.15 -7.12
C PRO A 496 -36.53 6.81 -6.53
N HIS A 497 -36.32 8.08 -6.84
CA HIS A 497 -35.14 8.90 -6.48
C HIS A 497 -34.88 9.03 -4.95
N ASP A 498 -35.84 8.67 -4.10
CA ASP A 498 -35.80 8.76 -2.63
C ASP A 498 -34.99 7.63 -1.96
N HIS A 499 -34.92 6.44 -2.56
CA HIS A 499 -34.17 5.29 -1.99
C HIS A 499 -32.65 5.45 -1.99
N VAL A 500 -32.10 6.37 -2.79
CA VAL A 500 -30.66 6.70 -2.79
C VAL A 500 -30.31 7.55 -1.57
N SER A 501 -31.21 8.46 -1.18
CA SER A 501 -31.08 9.19 0.08
C SER A 501 -31.18 8.22 1.27
N ASP A 502 -32.04 7.21 1.18
CA ASP A 502 -32.15 6.17 2.22
C ASP A 502 -30.90 5.26 2.27
N ALA A 503 -30.32 4.89 1.11
CA ALA A 503 -29.09 4.10 1.02
C ALA A 503 -27.86 4.86 1.53
N ILE A 504 -27.73 6.15 1.16
CA ILE A 504 -26.71 7.06 1.69
C ILE A 504 -26.90 7.22 3.19
N GLN A 505 -28.13 7.47 3.65
CA GLN A 505 -28.43 7.55 5.08
C GLN A 505 -28.12 6.24 5.82
N GLU A 506 -28.26 5.08 5.19
CA GLU A 506 -27.96 3.80 5.85
C GLU A 506 -26.47 3.47 5.89
N ALA A 507 -25.70 3.78 4.83
CA ALA A 507 -24.24 3.65 4.83
C ALA A 507 -23.63 4.58 5.89
N VAL A 508 -24.05 5.85 5.88
CA VAL A 508 -23.75 6.85 6.91
C VAL A 508 -24.15 6.36 8.30
N LYS A 509 -25.33 5.76 8.45
CA LYS A 509 -25.75 5.15 9.73
C LYS A 509 -24.79 4.05 10.18
N GLY A 510 -24.19 3.29 9.27
CA GLY A 510 -23.20 2.26 9.62
C GLY A 510 -22.03 2.86 10.40
N TYR A 511 -21.40 3.88 9.84
CA TYR A 511 -20.29 4.60 10.49
C TYR A 511 -20.76 5.38 11.74
N ASP A 512 -21.91 6.07 11.68
CA ASP A 512 -22.46 6.82 12.81
C ASP A 512 -22.85 5.90 13.99
N ASN A 513 -23.32 4.68 13.72
CA ASN A 513 -23.63 3.69 14.75
C ASN A 513 -22.38 3.25 15.51
N ASP A 514 -21.21 3.28 14.87
CA ASP A 514 -19.93 2.84 15.43
C ASP A 514 -19.21 3.94 16.22
N THR A 515 -19.61 5.20 16.06
CA THR A 515 -18.86 6.38 16.53
C THR A 515 -19.69 7.30 17.45
N GLN A 516 -21.03 7.26 17.38
CA GLN A 516 -21.89 8.19 18.13
C GLN A 516 -22.56 7.57 19.38
N GLY A 517 -23.07 8.44 20.25
CA GLY A 517 -23.95 8.06 21.37
C GLY A 517 -23.23 7.36 22.53
N LEU A 518 -23.61 6.12 22.83
CA LEU A 518 -23.07 5.37 23.98
C LEU A 518 -21.65 4.85 23.74
N TYR A 519 -21.24 4.64 22.49
CA TYR A 519 -19.88 4.24 22.12
C TYR A 519 -18.88 5.33 22.48
N TYR A 520 -19.15 6.55 22.01
CA TYR A 520 -18.44 7.76 22.38
C TYR A 520 -18.22 7.90 23.90
N GLN A 521 -19.29 7.73 24.68
CA GLN A 521 -19.21 7.88 26.14
C GLN A 521 -18.44 6.76 26.83
N ARG A 522 -18.52 5.54 26.29
CA ARG A 522 -17.70 4.41 26.75
C ARG A 522 -16.23 4.70 26.55
N ASP A 523 -15.85 5.24 25.41
CA ASP A 523 -14.44 5.46 25.05
C ASP A 523 -13.82 6.62 25.83
N LEU A 524 -14.58 7.70 26.07
CA LEU A 524 -14.21 8.72 27.04
C LEU A 524 -13.95 8.15 28.45
N ALA A 525 -14.83 7.25 28.91
CA ALA A 525 -14.70 6.62 30.22
C ALA A 525 -13.43 5.76 30.32
N LEU A 526 -13.15 4.96 29.29
CA LEU A 526 -11.96 4.10 29.20
C LEU A 526 -10.68 4.92 29.16
N GLY A 527 -10.64 5.95 28.30
CA GLY A 527 -9.53 6.87 28.19
C GLY A 527 -9.20 7.55 29.51
N TYR A 528 -10.18 8.20 30.14
CA TYR A 528 -10.01 8.86 31.43
C TYR A 528 -9.52 7.89 32.52
N ALA A 529 -10.14 6.71 32.61
CA ALA A 529 -9.77 5.72 33.61
C ALA A 529 -8.34 5.19 33.45
N SER A 530 -7.82 5.12 32.22
CA SER A 530 -6.46 4.63 31.95
C SER A 530 -5.37 5.44 32.65
N THR A 531 -5.58 6.74 32.83
CA THR A 531 -4.62 7.66 33.47
C THR A 531 -5.03 8.08 34.89
N HIS A 532 -6.25 7.74 35.32
CA HIS A 532 -6.83 8.15 36.60
C HIS A 532 -7.11 6.98 37.57
N GLY A 533 -6.26 5.95 37.55
CA GLY A 533 -6.27 4.86 38.54
C GLY A 533 -7.23 3.69 38.22
N GLY A 534 -7.76 3.62 37.00
CA GLY A 534 -8.68 2.57 36.55
C GLY A 534 -10.13 2.82 36.96
N LEU A 535 -11.06 2.15 36.27
CA LEU A 535 -12.50 2.31 36.51
C LEU A 535 -12.91 1.87 37.91
N GLU A 536 -12.18 0.92 38.51
CA GLU A 536 -12.46 0.40 39.86
C GLU A 536 -12.15 1.39 40.98
N ALA A 537 -11.26 2.37 40.73
CA ALA A 537 -10.87 3.35 41.74
C ALA A 537 -11.96 4.38 42.04
N ASP A 538 -12.92 4.55 41.13
CA ASP A 538 -14.04 5.48 41.29
C ASP A 538 -15.37 4.70 41.43
N PRO A 539 -16.00 4.72 42.62
CA PRO A 539 -17.24 4.01 42.90
C PRO A 539 -18.41 4.36 41.98
N ARG A 540 -18.34 5.50 41.27
CA ARG A 540 -19.35 5.90 40.28
C ARG A 540 -19.43 4.92 39.11
N TRP A 541 -18.36 4.19 38.79
CA TRP A 541 -18.36 3.21 37.70
C TRP A 541 -18.90 1.83 38.09
N ALA A 542 -18.93 1.51 39.38
CA ALA A 542 -19.30 0.18 39.87
C ALA A 542 -20.62 -0.40 39.30
N PRO A 543 -21.69 0.39 39.05
CA PRO A 543 -22.92 -0.11 38.44
C PRO A 543 -22.75 -0.60 36.99
N TYR A 544 -21.69 -0.19 36.30
CA TYR A 544 -21.43 -0.46 34.88
C TYR A 544 -20.31 -1.45 34.65
N LEU A 545 -19.71 -2.00 35.71
CA LEU A 545 -18.57 -2.91 35.60
C LEU A 545 -18.98 -4.36 35.77
N SER A 546 -18.34 -5.26 35.03
CA SER A 546 -18.33 -6.70 35.25
C SER A 546 -16.92 -7.24 35.17
N ARG A 547 -16.68 -8.45 35.68
CA ARG A 547 -15.39 -9.12 35.47
C ARG A 547 -15.29 -9.55 34.02
N ALA A 548 -14.12 -9.36 33.39
CA ALA A 548 -13.88 -9.80 32.02
C ALA A 548 -14.11 -11.31 31.86
N ASP A 549 -13.66 -12.10 32.83
CA ASP A 549 -14.07 -13.50 33.04
C ASP A 549 -14.94 -13.59 34.32
N PRO A 550 -16.25 -13.88 34.19
CA PRO A 550 -17.17 -14.02 35.32
C PRO A 550 -16.79 -15.13 36.30
N ASP A 551 -16.08 -16.17 35.82
CA ASP A 551 -15.70 -17.35 36.57
C ASP A 551 -14.33 -17.21 37.26
N ASP A 552 -13.54 -16.19 36.87
CA ASP A 552 -12.26 -15.86 37.49
C ASP A 552 -12.37 -14.63 38.42
N PRO A 553 -12.36 -14.82 39.76
CA PRO A 553 -12.39 -13.72 40.72
C PRO A 553 -11.10 -12.89 40.77
N SER A 554 -10.09 -13.20 39.97
CA SER A 554 -8.90 -12.38 39.73
C SER A 554 -8.91 -11.63 38.39
N SER A 555 -9.88 -11.90 37.52
CA SER A 555 -10.05 -11.16 36.26
C SER A 555 -10.32 -9.67 36.52
N PRO A 556 -9.73 -8.76 35.71
CA PRO A 556 -9.98 -7.32 35.83
C PRO A 556 -11.45 -7.00 35.60
N MET A 557 -11.93 -5.90 36.21
CA MET A 557 -13.24 -5.34 35.88
C MET A 557 -13.15 -4.55 34.57
N VAL A 558 -14.13 -4.77 33.72
CA VAL A 558 -14.31 -4.08 32.43
C VAL A 558 -15.70 -3.44 32.38
N LEU A 559 -15.87 -2.45 31.52
CA LEU A 559 -17.18 -1.89 31.24
C LEU A 559 -18.08 -2.98 30.64
N ASP A 560 -19.19 -3.26 31.31
CA ASP A 560 -20.22 -4.20 30.87
C ASP A 560 -21.27 -3.45 30.06
N TRP A 561 -21.35 -3.80 28.79
CA TRP A 561 -22.26 -3.14 27.88
C TRP A 561 -23.74 -3.34 28.23
N GLY A 562 -24.13 -4.54 28.67
CA GLY A 562 -25.51 -4.82 29.08
C GLY A 562 -25.92 -3.94 30.28
N LYS A 563 -24.99 -3.67 31.19
CA LYS A 563 -25.20 -2.75 32.31
C LYS A 563 -25.22 -1.29 31.88
N ILE A 564 -24.34 -0.88 30.96
CA ILE A 564 -24.36 0.47 30.36
C ILE A 564 -25.70 0.74 29.69
N GLN A 565 -26.18 -0.17 28.84
CA GLN A 565 -27.48 -0.02 28.17
C GLN A 565 -28.64 0.08 29.14
N SER A 566 -28.65 -0.79 30.16
CA SER A 566 -29.72 -0.83 31.17
C SER A 566 -29.78 0.45 32.00
N HIS A 567 -28.68 1.21 32.08
CA HIS A 567 -28.53 2.41 32.90
C HIS A 567 -28.00 3.60 32.09
N LYS A 568 -28.35 3.69 30.79
CA LYS A 568 -27.77 4.68 29.87
C LYS A 568 -27.76 6.10 30.43
N SER A 569 -28.89 6.59 30.94
CA SER A 569 -28.98 7.97 31.44
C SER A 569 -28.04 8.24 32.62
N ASP A 570 -27.86 7.24 33.49
CA ASP A 570 -26.97 7.35 34.65
C ASP A 570 -25.50 7.23 34.23
N PHE A 571 -25.21 6.37 33.24
CA PHE A 571 -23.88 6.23 32.65
C PHE A 571 -23.45 7.54 31.99
N ASN A 572 -24.30 8.10 31.14
CA ASN A 572 -24.10 9.41 30.51
C ASN A 572 -23.81 10.48 31.58
N TYR A 573 -24.61 10.52 32.65
CA TYR A 573 -24.41 11.48 33.74
C TYR A 573 -23.05 11.34 34.45
N VAL A 574 -22.54 10.11 34.59
CA VAL A 574 -21.20 9.87 35.16
C VAL A 574 -20.10 10.38 34.21
N VAL A 575 -20.22 10.11 32.91
CA VAL A 575 -19.27 10.54 31.87
C VAL A 575 -19.30 12.07 31.68
N ASP A 576 -20.48 12.68 31.60
CA ASP A 576 -20.68 14.14 31.50
C ASP A 576 -20.25 14.86 32.80
N GLY A 577 -20.09 14.11 33.89
CA GLY A 577 -19.57 14.57 35.16
C GLY A 577 -18.04 14.55 35.27
N LEU A 578 -17.32 14.07 34.25
CA LEU A 578 -15.86 14.04 34.24
C LEU A 578 -15.27 15.46 34.12
N PRO A 579 -14.09 15.72 34.72
CA PRO A 579 -13.43 17.03 34.65
C PRO A 579 -13.10 17.48 33.21
N ILE A 580 -13.04 16.53 32.27
CA ILE A 580 -12.70 16.70 30.86
C ILE A 580 -13.90 16.97 29.92
N SER A 581 -15.14 16.77 30.40
CA SER A 581 -16.35 16.81 29.57
C SER A 581 -17.18 18.09 29.72
N LYS A 582 -16.90 18.92 30.73
CA LYS A 582 -17.74 20.09 31.05
C LYS A 582 -17.41 21.39 30.32
N GLU A 583 -16.19 21.58 29.82
CA GLU A 583 -15.75 22.88 29.28
C GLU A 583 -15.16 22.85 27.86
N SER A 584 -14.77 21.68 27.34
CA SER A 584 -13.89 21.60 26.17
C SER A 584 -14.52 20.94 24.92
N TRP A 585 -14.96 19.68 24.98
CA TRP A 585 -15.39 18.95 23.77
C TRP A 585 -16.64 19.48 23.05
N ASN A 586 -17.62 20.01 23.81
CA ASN A 586 -18.83 20.65 23.26
C ASN A 586 -18.59 22.13 22.87
N TYR A 587 -17.40 22.66 23.12
CA TYR A 587 -17.07 24.04 22.78
C TYR A 587 -16.61 24.08 21.32
N ALA A 588 -17.23 24.94 20.51
CA ALA A 588 -16.89 25.16 19.11
C ALA A 588 -15.41 25.58 18.87
N GLY A 589 -14.61 25.75 19.93
CA GLY A 589 -13.18 26.07 19.88
C GLY A 589 -12.24 24.87 19.85
N ASP A 590 -12.71 23.65 20.17
CA ASP A 590 -11.82 22.50 20.45
C ASP A 590 -11.75 21.48 19.30
N GLY A 591 -12.36 21.81 18.15
CA GLY A 591 -12.09 21.16 16.88
C GLY A 591 -12.96 19.94 16.51
N TYR A 592 -13.61 19.28 17.48
CA TYR A 592 -14.39 18.05 17.25
C TYR A 592 -15.49 18.21 16.18
N ALA A 593 -16.37 19.19 16.31
CA ALA A 593 -17.48 19.39 15.35
C ALA A 593 -17.05 20.05 14.03
N SER A 594 -15.79 20.49 13.91
CA SER A 594 -15.36 21.35 12.80
C SER A 594 -14.57 20.64 11.72
N GLY A 595 -14.04 19.43 11.98
CA GLY A 595 -13.31 18.60 11.01
C GLY A 595 -12.56 19.43 9.97
N ALA A 596 -11.73 20.39 10.41
CA ALA A 596 -11.55 21.67 9.70
C ALA A 596 -11.30 21.55 8.19
N ARG A 597 -12.35 21.77 7.39
CA ARG A 597 -12.24 22.08 5.95
C ARG A 597 -11.45 23.38 5.77
N PRO A 598 -10.73 23.56 4.64
CA PRO A 598 -10.14 24.85 4.30
C PRO A 598 -11.24 25.94 4.18
N GLY A 599 -11.39 26.79 5.21
CA GLY A 599 -12.08 28.09 5.10
C GLY A 599 -13.55 28.22 5.52
N ALA A 600 -14.14 27.33 6.33
CA ALA A 600 -15.53 27.47 6.76
C ALA A 600 -15.71 28.16 8.13
N ASN A 601 -16.53 29.23 8.19
CA ASN A 601 -17.22 29.71 9.40
C ASN A 601 -18.51 28.89 9.55
N ILE A 602 -18.77 28.24 10.69
CA ILE A 602 -20.01 27.45 10.88
C ILE A 602 -20.70 27.66 12.25
N ASP A 603 -22.03 27.61 12.17
CA ASP A 603 -23.11 27.87 13.12
C ASP A 603 -23.59 26.58 13.86
N PRO A 604 -23.65 26.57 15.21
CA PRO A 604 -23.72 25.36 16.04
C PRO A 604 -25.13 24.80 16.35
N HIS A 605 -26.10 24.80 15.43
CA HIS A 605 -27.50 24.45 15.77
C HIS A 605 -28.16 23.26 15.04
N GLN A 606 -27.43 22.38 14.34
CA GLN A 606 -28.02 21.18 13.75
C GLN A 606 -27.10 19.96 13.81
N LEU A 607 -27.18 19.19 14.91
CA LEU A 607 -26.78 17.78 14.93
C LEU A 607 -28.06 16.92 14.97
N PRO A 608 -28.20 15.87 14.15
CA PRO A 608 -29.32 14.95 14.23
C PRO A 608 -29.27 14.10 15.51
N ALA A 609 -30.44 13.60 15.93
CA ALA A 609 -30.59 12.74 17.10
C ALA A 609 -29.91 11.35 16.86
N PRO A 610 -29.45 10.67 17.93
CA PRO A 610 -28.74 9.38 17.82
C PRO A 610 -29.49 8.35 16.98
N GLY A 611 -28.74 7.66 16.11
CA GLY A 611 -29.21 6.52 15.31
C GLY A 611 -29.81 5.41 16.16
N TYR A 612 -30.87 4.78 15.63
CA TYR A 612 -31.69 3.80 16.34
C TYR A 612 -31.14 2.37 16.18
N ASP A 613 -30.37 1.89 17.16
CA ASP A 613 -30.61 0.63 17.91
C ASP A 613 -29.59 0.47 19.05
N ALA A 614 -29.89 1.09 20.20
CA ALA A 614 -29.08 1.00 21.42
C ALA A 614 -29.20 -0.35 22.17
N SER A 615 -29.61 -1.45 21.50
CA SER A 615 -29.84 -2.77 22.12
C SER A 615 -28.78 -3.84 21.78
N ARG A 616 -27.77 -3.51 20.96
CA ARG A 616 -26.71 -4.46 20.60
C ARG A 616 -25.38 -4.13 21.27
N PRO A 617 -24.65 -5.14 21.80
CA PRO A 617 -23.30 -4.98 22.36
C PRO A 617 -22.21 -4.84 21.28
N PRO A 618 -21.08 -4.16 21.58
CA PRO A 618 -19.81 -4.61 21.05
C PRO A 618 -19.59 -6.01 21.65
N GLN A 619 -19.58 -7.02 20.80
CA GLN A 619 -19.30 -8.42 21.16
C GLN A 619 -17.82 -8.72 21.45
#